data_AF-A0A8S2V9A7-F1
#
_entry.id   AF-A0A8S2V9A7-F1
#
_cell.length_a   1.000
_cell.length_b   1.000
_cell.length_c   1.000
_cell.angle_alpha   90.00
_cell.angle_beta   90.00
_cell.angle_gamma   90.00
#
_symmetry.space_group_name_H-M   'P 1'
#
loop_
_entity.id
_entity.type
_entity.pdbx_description
1 polymer ?
#
loop_
_entity_poly.entity_id
_entity_poly.type
_entity_poly.pdbx_seq_one_letter_code
_entity_poly.pdbx_strand_id
1 'polypeptide(L)' 'VEQQVEGIVLGCTEIPQLVRQNEIPHVPLFDSTQLRVQLAVDYQLGRCDVERFLPVTM' A
#
# COMPACT_ATOMS: atom_id res chain seq x y z
N VAL A 1 9.02 2.14 -25.46
CA VAL A 1 7.96 1.14 -25.18
C VAL A 1 7.16 1.68 -24.02
N GLU A 2 5.88 1.93 -24.24
CA GLU A 2 4.96 2.37 -23.19
C GLU A 2 4.31 1.11 -22.62
N GLN A 3 4.47 0.87 -21.32
CA GLN A 3 3.86 -0.29 -20.65
C GLN A 3 2.56 0.16 -19.99
N GLN A 4 1.49 -0.56 -20.27
CA GLN A 4 0.22 -0.36 -19.60
C GLN A 4 0.29 -1.00 -18.21
N VAL A 5 -0.07 -0.23 -17.17
CA VAL A 5 -0.14 -0.72 -15.79
C VAL A 5 -1.56 -0.56 -15.26
N GLU A 6 -1.96 -1.50 -14.41
CA GLU A 6 -3.30 -1.49 -13.79
C GLU A 6 -3.30 -0.79 -12.42
N GLY A 7 -2.11 -0.42 -11.91
CA GLY A 7 -1.93 0.26 -10.64
C GLY A 7 -0.45 0.51 -10.33
N ILE A 8 -0.19 1.41 -9.39
CA ILE A 8 1.17 1.81 -9.00
C ILE A 8 1.31 1.72 -7.48
N VAL A 9 2.31 0.98 -7.00
CA VAL A 9 2.67 0.96 -5.58
C VAL A 9 3.68 2.08 -5.30
N LEU A 10 3.35 2.99 -4.39
CA LEU A 10 4.26 4.02 -3.91
C LEU A 10 5.18 3.39 -2.86
N GLY A 11 6.29 2.82 -3.33
CA GLY A 11 7.20 1.99 -2.52
C GLY A 11 8.18 2.75 -1.60
N CYS A 12 8.23 4.08 -1.70
CA CYS A 12 9.03 4.93 -0.82
C CYS A 12 8.11 5.87 -0.03
N THR A 13 8.46 6.16 1.20
CA THR A 13 7.66 7.00 2.12
C THR A 13 7.47 8.44 1.64
N GLU A 14 8.35 8.90 0.74
CA GLU A 14 8.44 10.26 0.23
C GLU A 14 7.58 10.48 -1.02
N ILE A 15 7.36 9.44 -1.83
CA ILE A 15 6.62 9.55 -3.09
C ILE A 15 5.18 10.05 -2.88
N PRO A 16 4.44 9.62 -1.83
CA PRO A 16 3.12 10.16 -1.52
C PRO A 16 3.12 11.68 -1.24
N GLN A 17 4.26 12.30 -0.95
CA GLN A 17 4.37 13.76 -0.80
C GLN A 17 4.48 14.48 -2.15
N LEU A 18 4.97 13.81 -3.19
CA LEU A 18 5.24 14.38 -4.51
C LEU A 18 4.14 14.14 -5.53
N VAL A 19 3.43 13.01 -5.43
CA VAL A 19 2.42 12.59 -6.43
C VAL A 19 1.05 12.45 -5.76
N ARG A 20 -0.02 12.74 -6.50
CA ARG A 20 -1.41 12.66 -6.03
C ARG A 20 -2.29 11.88 -7.02
N GLN A 21 -3.30 11.19 -6.49
CA GLN A 21 -4.24 10.38 -7.29
C GLN A 21 -4.97 11.19 -8.38
N ASN A 22 -5.19 12.49 -8.16
CA ASN A 22 -5.88 13.36 -9.13
C ASN A 22 -5.03 13.70 -10.36
N GLU A 23 -3.71 13.49 -10.33
CA GLU A 23 -2.82 13.70 -11.47
C GLU A 23 -2.90 12.55 -12.49
N ILE A 24 -3.27 11.34 -12.03
CA ILE A 24 -3.41 10.14 -12.84
C ILE A 24 -4.71 9.40 -12.46
N PRO A 25 -5.90 9.97 -12.74
CA PRO A 25 -7.16 9.48 -12.20
C PRO A 25 -7.57 8.09 -12.71
N HIS A 26 -6.99 7.62 -13.82
CA HIS A 26 -7.30 6.34 -14.43
C HIS A 26 -6.48 5.16 -13.88
N VAL A 27 -5.44 5.44 -13.10
CA VAL A 27 -4.54 4.42 -12.54
C VAL A 27 -4.51 4.56 -11.01
N PRO A 28 -4.91 3.54 -10.25
CA PRO A 28 -4.90 3.61 -8.80
C PRO A 28 -3.47 3.66 -8.23
N LEU A 29 -3.26 4.55 -7.28
CA LEU A 29 -2.03 4.68 -6.51
C LEU A 29 -2.20 4.03 -5.14
N PHE A 30 -1.26 3.18 -4.75
CA PHE A 30 -1.26 2.48 -3.48
C PHE A 30 -0.10 2.97 -2.60
N ASP A 31 -0.40 3.79 -1.60
CA ASP A 31 0.59 4.25 -0.62
C ASP A 31 0.96 3.12 0.34
N SER A 32 2.17 2.59 0.21
CA SER A 32 2.66 1.51 1.07
C SER A 32 2.73 1.91 2.54
N THR A 33 3.02 3.18 2.84
CA THR A 33 3.06 3.71 4.21
C THR A 33 1.66 3.68 4.82
N GLN A 34 0.67 4.22 4.10
CA GLN A 34 -0.71 4.22 4.53
C GLN A 34 -1.22 2.80 4.78
N LEU A 35 -0.96 1.86 3.86
CA LEU A 35 -1.38 0.46 4.00
C LEU A 35 -0.78 -0.21 5.25
N ARG A 36 0.51 0.03 5.53
CA ARG A 36 1.17 -0.49 6.73
C ARG A 36 0.60 0.09 8.02
N VAL A 37 0.35 1.40 8.04
CA VAL A 37 -0.27 2.07 9.21
C VAL A 37 -1.69 1.55 9.43
N GLN A 38 -2.47 1.41 8.37
CA GLN A 38 -3.83 0.87 8.45
C GLN A 38 -3.82 -0.54 9.04
N LEU A 39 -2.94 -1.43 8.56
CA LEU A 39 -2.78 -2.77 9.11
C LEU A 39 -2.40 -2.76 10.60
N ALA A 40 -1.45 -1.89 10.99
CA ALA A 40 -1.04 -1.78 12.40
C ALA A 40 -2.19 -1.33 13.31
N VAL A 41 -3.00 -0.36 12.85
CA VAL A 41 -4.19 0.12 13.57
C VAL A 41 -5.26 -0.98 13.64
N ASP A 42 -5.53 -1.66 12.53
CA ASP A 42 -6.52 -2.74 12.49
C ASP A 42 -6.11 -3.92 13.37
N TYR A 43 -4.83 -4.25 13.43
CA TYR A 43 -4.31 -5.26 14.34
C TYR A 43 -4.52 -4.85 15.81
N GLN A 44 -4.16 -3.62 16.16
CA GLN A 44 -4.33 -3.11 17.52
C GLN A 44 -5.80 -3.07 17.96
N LEU A 45 -6.73 -2.85 17.03
CA LEU A 45 -8.18 -2.83 17.27
C LEU A 45 -8.83 -4.22 17.15
N GLY A 46 -8.07 -5.29 16.90
CA GLY A 46 -8.59 -6.65 16.74
C GLY A 46 -9.45 -6.86 15.48
N ARG A 47 -9.24 -6.04 14.43
CA ARG A 47 -9.97 -6.10 13.16
C ARG A 47 -9.30 -6.99 12.12
N CYS A 48 -8.05 -7.38 12.35
CA CYS A 48 -7.33 -8.33 11.50
C CYS A 48 -6.39 -9.22 12.31
N ASP A 49 -6.04 -10.36 11.72
CA ASP A 49 -5.07 -11.32 12.24
C ASP A 49 -3.80 -11.26 11.39
N VAL A 50 -2.69 -10.82 12.00
CA VAL A 50 -1.39 -10.65 11.32
C VAL A 50 -0.60 -11.95 11.19
N GLU A 51 -0.95 -12.99 11.96
CA GLU A 51 -0.32 -14.31 11.87
C GLU A 51 -0.49 -14.91 10.47
N ARG A 52 -1.54 -14.50 9.76
CA ARG A 52 -1.80 -14.87 8.35
C ARG A 52 -0.72 -14.42 7.37
N PHE A 53 0.10 -13.44 7.74
CA PHE A 53 1.15 -12.87 6.89
C PHE A 53 2.55 -13.25 7.36
N LEU A 54 2.69 -13.89 8.51
CA LEU A 54 3.98 -14.38 8.96
C LEU A 54 4.38 -15.58 8.11
N PRO A 55 5.64 -15.63 7.65
CA PRO A 55 6.12 -16.80 6.93
C PRO A 55 6.03 -18.01 7.87
N VAL A 56 5.36 -19.08 7.41
CA VAL A 56 5.48 -20.42 8.00
C VAL A 56 6.92 -20.89 7.83
N THR A 57 7.79 -20.41 8.70
CA THR A 57 9.17 -20.85 8.78
C THR A 57 9.20 -21.89 9.88
N MET A 58 9.45 -23.13 9.48
CA MET A 58 9.73 -24.26 10.36
C MET A 58 11.21 -24.27 10.71
#